data_AF-A0AAW9PP21-F1
#
_entry.id   AF-A0AAW9PP21-F1
#
_cell.length_a   1.000
_cell.length_b   1.000
_cell.length_c   1.000
_cell.angle_alpha   90.00
_cell.angle_beta   90.00
_cell.angle_gamma   90.00
#
_symmetry.space_group_name_H-M   'P 1'
#
loop_
_entity.id
_entity.type
_entity.pdbx_description
1 polymer ?
#
loop_
_entity_poly.entity_id
_entity_poly.type
_entity_poly.pdbx_seq_one_letter_code
_entity_poly.pdbx_strand_id
1 'polypeptide(L)'
;MKSTNENDDRRALLISAGQLLFGERWQTELARALGLSDGRRIRQWLSGDRPIPAGIWDDLSDLLNERSSEMALIAKHIQDSTNEKV
;
A
#
# COMPACT_ATOMS: atom_id res chain seq x y z
N MET A 1 20.65 20.48 2.91
CA MET A 1 19.30 20.88 2.42
C MET A 1 18.71 19.93 1.35
N LYS A 2 19.16 18.68 1.20
CA LYS A 2 18.52 17.69 0.30
C LYS A 2 17.57 16.71 1.00
N SER A 3 17.69 16.59 2.33
CA SER A 3 17.03 15.54 3.11
C SER A 3 15.54 15.76 3.39
N THR A 4 14.98 16.94 3.14
CA THR A 4 13.57 17.24 3.44
C THR A 4 12.64 16.70 2.34
N ASN A 5 12.96 16.96 1.06
CA ASN A 5 12.10 16.52 -0.06
C ASN A 5 12.03 14.99 -0.19
N GLU A 6 13.15 14.27 -0.12
CA GLU A 6 13.15 12.80 -0.31
C GLU A 6 12.35 12.05 0.76
N ASN A 7 12.31 12.58 1.99
CA ASN A 7 11.52 11.97 3.07
C ASN A 7 10.03 12.27 2.93
N ASP A 8 9.68 13.45 2.43
CA ASP A 8 8.30 13.81 2.14
C ASP A 8 7.76 12.99 0.97
N ASP A 9 8.58 12.73 -0.05
CA ASP A 9 8.24 11.84 -1.17
C ASP A 9 7.99 10.40 -0.68
N ARG A 10 8.82 9.87 0.22
CA ARG A 10 8.61 8.55 0.81
C ARG A 10 7.32 8.47 1.62
N ARG A 11 7.02 9.45 2.45
CA ARG A 11 5.76 9.47 3.21
C ARG A 11 4.55 9.54 2.27
N ALA A 12 4.61 10.36 1.23
CA ALA A 12 3.56 10.45 0.22
C ALA A 12 3.33 9.10 -0.47
N LEU A 13 4.40 8.40 -0.86
CA LEU A 13 4.32 7.05 -1.43
C LEU A 13 3.64 6.05 -0.48
N LEU A 14 4.01 6.05 0.81
CA LEU A 14 3.37 5.19 1.81
C LEU A 14 1.87 5.49 1.94
N ILE A 15 1.48 6.77 1.93
CA ILE A 15 0.07 7.19 1.99
C ILE A 15 -0.68 6.69 0.76
N SER A 16 -0.15 6.93 -0.45
CA SER A 16 -0.79 6.52 -1.70
C SER A 16 -0.96 5.01 -1.78
N ALA A 17 0.08 4.24 -1.45
CA ALA A 17 0.03 2.79 -1.47
C ALA A 17 -0.97 2.25 -0.43
N GLY A 18 -0.94 2.77 0.80
CA GLY A 18 -1.88 2.37 1.84
C GLY A 18 -3.34 2.64 1.44
N GLN A 19 -3.63 3.85 0.95
CA GLN A 19 -4.97 4.22 0.50
C GLN A 19 -5.45 3.36 -0.66
N LEU A 20 -4.57 3.04 -1.62
CA LEU A 20 -4.90 2.16 -2.75
C LEU A 20 -5.25 0.75 -2.27
N LEU A 21 -4.48 0.20 -1.33
CA LEU A 21 -4.67 -1.17 -0.83
C LEU A 21 -5.90 -1.32 0.08
N PHE A 22 -6.20 -0.31 0.90
CA PHE A 22 -7.09 -0.47 2.06
C PHE A 22 -8.13 0.65 2.26
N GLY A 23 -8.11 1.70 1.41
CA GLY A 23 -9.09 2.79 1.46
C GLY A 23 -9.00 3.65 2.73
N GLU A 24 -10.15 4.07 3.26
CA GLU A 24 -10.22 5.06 4.36
C GLU A 24 -9.50 4.60 5.64
N ARG A 25 -9.50 3.30 5.94
CA ARG A 25 -8.93 2.74 7.18
C ARG A 25 -7.49 2.22 7.01
N TRP A 26 -6.79 2.72 5.99
CA TRP A 26 -5.53 2.13 5.54
C TRP A 26 -4.45 2.02 6.60
N GLN A 27 -4.30 2.96 7.54
CA GLN A 27 -3.20 2.91 8.50
C GLN A 27 -3.27 1.68 9.41
N THR A 28 -4.48 1.27 9.80
CA THR A 28 -4.68 0.10 10.68
C THR A 28 -4.58 -1.19 9.88
N GLU A 29 -5.14 -1.23 8.67
CA GLU A 29 -5.10 -2.43 7.84
C GLU A 29 -3.69 -2.67 7.26
N LEU A 30 -2.98 -1.62 6.83
CA LEU A 30 -1.58 -1.71 6.41
C LEU A 30 -0.69 -2.17 7.56
N ALA A 31 -0.92 -1.68 8.79
CA ALA A 31 -0.18 -2.17 9.94
C ALA A 31 -0.34 -3.68 10.13
N ARG A 32 -1.58 -4.19 10.05
CA ARG A 32 -1.85 -5.63 10.14
C ARG A 32 -1.19 -6.43 9.02
N ALA A 33 -1.27 -5.92 7.78
CA ALA A 33 -0.63 -6.56 6.62
C ALA A 33 0.89 -6.64 6.76
N LEU A 34 1.51 -5.62 7.38
CA LEU A 34 2.95 -5.59 7.68
C LEU A 34 3.33 -6.32 8.99
N GLY A 35 2.40 -7.08 9.60
CA GLY A 35 2.66 -7.82 10.84
C GLY A 35 2.84 -6.95 12.10
N LEU A 36 2.41 -5.69 12.06
CA LEU A 36 2.48 -4.75 13.17
C LEU A 36 1.23 -4.86 14.06
N SER A 37 1.39 -4.62 15.36
CA SER A 37 0.30 -4.77 16.33
C SER A 37 -0.84 -3.78 16.14
N ASP A 38 -0.55 -2.55 15.72
CA ASP A 38 -1.54 -1.51 15.44
C ASP A 38 -1.01 -0.41 14.50
N GLY A 39 -1.90 0.50 14.07
CA GLY A 39 -1.57 1.64 13.21
C GLY A 39 -0.68 2.72 13.84
N ARG A 40 -0.28 2.62 15.13
CA ARG A 40 0.57 3.63 15.80
C ARG A 40 1.92 3.73 15.12
N ARG A 41 2.49 2.60 14.71
CA ARG A 41 3.80 2.58 14.03
C ARG A 41 3.76 3.33 12.71
N ILE A 42 2.69 3.13 11.93
CA ILE A 42 2.46 3.89 10.68
C ILE A 42 2.39 5.38 10.96
N ARG A 43 1.63 5.81 11.98
CA ARG A 43 1.54 7.24 12.36
C ARG A 43 2.90 7.84 12.73
N GLN A 44 3.74 7.11 13.46
CA GLN A 44 5.10 7.55 13.81
C GLN A 44 6.01 7.71 12.59
N TRP A 45 5.82 6.90 11.54
CA TRP A 45 6.53 7.07 10.28
C TRP A 45 6.08 8.32 9.52
N LEU A 46 4.77 8.56 9.50
CA LEU A 46 4.18 9.73 8.83
C LEU A 46 4.54 11.05 9.54
N SER A 47 4.60 11.07 10.87
CA SER A 47 5.04 12.25 11.64
C SER A 47 6.54 12.49 11.57
N GLY A 48 7.32 11.46 11.20
CA GLY A 48 8.78 11.50 11.24
C GLY A 48 9.40 11.20 12.60
N ASP A 49 8.61 10.83 13.60
CA ASP A 49 9.09 10.39 14.92
C ASP A 49 9.98 9.13 14.84
N ARG A 50 9.77 8.34 13.78
CA ARG A 50 10.58 7.17 13.42
C ARG A 50 10.78 7.13 11.90
N PRO A 51 11.98 6.75 11.41
CA PRO A 51 12.16 6.49 9.97
C PRO A 51 11.39 5.24 9.54
N ILE A 52 10.97 5.20 8.28
CA ILE A 52 10.43 4.00 7.64
C ILE A 52 11.59 3.03 7.41
N PRO A 53 11.54 1.79 7.94
CA PRO A 53 12.57 0.78 7.67
C PRO A 53 12.64 0.43 6.18
N ALA A 54 13.85 0.18 5.65
CA ALA A 54 14.04 -0.11 4.23
C ALA A 54 13.24 -1.33 3.75
N GLY A 55 13.15 -2.39 4.56
CA GLY A 55 12.41 -3.62 4.21
C GLY A 55 10.90 -3.43 4.03
N ILE A 56 10.32 -2.36 4.59
CA ILE A 56 8.88 -2.07 4.39
C ILE A 56 8.56 -1.78 2.92
N TRP A 57 9.51 -1.29 2.15
CA TRP A 57 9.28 -1.03 0.73
C TRP A 57 9.13 -2.31 -0.08
N ASP A 58 9.87 -3.36 0.27
CA ASP A 58 9.76 -4.68 -0.36
C ASP A 58 8.41 -5.31 0.02
N ASP A 59 8.06 -5.33 1.31
CA ASP A 59 6.76 -5.82 1.79
C ASP A 59 5.58 -5.09 1.12
N LEU A 60 5.69 -3.76 0.97
CA LEU A 60 4.66 -2.94 0.34
C LEU A 60 4.55 -3.21 -1.16
N SER A 61 5.69 -3.43 -1.84
CA SER A 61 5.71 -3.82 -3.25
C SER A 61 5.02 -5.17 -3.46
N ASP A 62 5.26 -6.13 -2.58
CA ASP A 62 4.64 -7.45 -2.66
C ASP A 62 3.12 -7.36 -2.49
N LEU A 63 2.64 -6.60 -1.49
CA LEU A 63 1.20 -6.36 -1.30
C LEU A 63 0.53 -5.70 -2.52
N LEU A 64 1.21 -4.73 -3.16
CA LEU A 64 0.70 -4.06 -4.36
C LEU A 64 0.64 -5.01 -5.56
N ASN A 65 1.67 -5.85 -5.74
CA ASN A 65 1.73 -6.82 -6.82
C ASN A 65 0.67 -7.90 -6.67
N GLU A 66 0.44 -8.38 -5.44
CA GLU A 66 -0.65 -9.31 -5.13
C GLU A 66 -2.01 -8.70 -5.48
N ARG A 67 -2.28 -7.47 -5.02
CA ARG A 67 -3.54 -6.77 -5.33
C ARG A 67 -3.72 -6.54 -6.83
N SER A 68 -2.66 -6.16 -7.55
CA SER A 68 -2.70 -5.97 -9.00
C SER A 68 -3.04 -7.27 -9.72
N SER A 69 -2.48 -8.39 -9.28
CA SER A 69 -2.75 -9.71 -9.83
C SER A 69 -4.20 -10.13 -9.62
N GLU A 70 -4.75 -9.93 -8.40
CA GLU A 70 -6.16 -10.17 -8.10
C GLU A 70 -7.08 -9.33 -8.99
N MET A 71 -6.78 -8.03 -9.13
CA MET A 71 -7.56 -7.13 -9.98
C MET A 71 -7.55 -7.57 -11.46
N ALA A 72 -6.39 -7.98 -11.97
CA ALA A 72 -6.25 -8.46 -13.35
C ALA A 72 -7.05 -9.74 -13.58
N LEU A 73 -7.04 -10.67 -12.62
CA LEU A 73 -7.84 -11.89 -12.67
C LEU A 73 -9.33 -11.57 -12.72
N ILE A 74 -9.82 -10.70 -11.84
CA ILE A 74 -11.24 -10.30 -11.82
C ILE A 74 -11.63 -9.61 -13.13
N ALA A 75 -10.80 -8.68 -13.62
CA ALA A 75 -11.05 -8.00 -14.88
C ALA A 75 -11.18 -8.97 -16.06
N LYS A 76 -10.31 -9.99 -16.12
CA LYS A 76 -10.38 -11.04 -17.13
C LYS A 76 -11.69 -11.83 -17.05
N HIS A 77 -12.10 -12.27 -15.86
CA HIS A 77 -13.37 -13.01 -15.68
C HIS A 77 -14.59 -12.17 -16.13
N ILE A 78 -14.58 -10.86 -15.89
CA ILE A 78 -15.64 -9.95 -16.35
C ILE A 78 -15.67 -9.87 -17.89
N GLN A 79 -14.51 -9.79 -18.54
CA GLN A 79 -14.40 -9.76 -20.00
C GLN A 79 -14.88 -11.06 -20.63
N ASP A 80 -14.43 -12.21 -20.11
CA ASP A 80 -14.82 -13.54 -20.60
C ASP A 80 -16.34 -13.74 -20.49
N SER A 81 -16.93 -13.33 -19.35
CA SER A 81 -18.39 -13.40 -19.11
C SER A 81 -19.21 -12.48 -20.04
N THR A 82 -18.60 -11.42 -20.56
CA THR A 82 -19.24 -10.49 -21.51
C THR A 82 -19.20 -11.05 -22.93
N ASN A 83 -18.14 -11.78 -23.28
CA ASN A 83 -17.93 -12.32 -24.63
C ASN A 83 -18.79 -13.55 -24.93
N GLU A 84 -19.22 -14.30 -23.91
CA GLU A 84 -20.12 -15.47 -24.07
C GLU A 84 -21.60 -15.11 -24.35
N LYS A 85 -21.97 -13.82 -24.23
CA LYS A 85 -23.34 -13.34 -24.46
C LYS A 85 -23.57 -12.75 -25.86
N VAL A 86 -22.63 -12.96 -26.79
CA VAL A 86 -22.68 -12.49 -28.18
C VAL A 86 -22.77 -13.67 -29.14
#